data_AF-A0A6G2UVC0-F1
#
_entry.id   AF-A0A6G2UVC0-F1
#
_cell.length_a   1.000
_cell.length_b   1.000
_cell.length_c   1.000
_cell.angle_alpha   90.00
_cell.angle_beta   90.00
_cell.angle_gamma   90.00
#
_symmetry.space_group_name_H-M   'P 1'
#
loop_
_entity.id
_entity.type
_entity.pdbx_description
1 polymer ?
#
loop_
_entity_poly.entity_id
_entity_poly.type
_entity_poly.pdbx_seq_one_letter_code
_entity_poly.pdbx_strand_id
1 'polypeptide(L)' 'GVAARQAGAGALAAACRACPLLTVCGGGHYAHRYRADNGFRNPSVYCADLERLIRHIADRLADATAGDPP' A
#
# COMPACT_ATOMS: atom_id res chain seq x y z
N GLY A 1 -8.11 -0.02 -17.78
CA GLY A 1 -8.01 -1.39 -18.34
C GLY A 1 -6.98 -2.22 -17.60
N VAL A 2 -6.88 -3.51 -17.90
CA VAL A 2 -5.94 -4.46 -17.25
C VAL A 2 -4.48 -3.98 -17.32
N ALA A 3 -4.04 -3.44 -18.47
CA ALA A 3 -2.69 -2.90 -18.66
C ALA A 3 -2.31 -1.82 -17.62
N ALA A 4 -3.24 -0.92 -17.28
CA ALA A 4 -3.00 0.13 -16.28
C ALA A 4 -2.75 -0.43 -14.86
N ARG A 5 -3.26 -1.63 -14.57
CA ARG A 5 -3.05 -2.32 -13.28
C ARG A 5 -1.72 -3.09 -13.26
N GLN A 6 -1.18 -3.45 -14.44
CA GLN A 6 0.09 -4.16 -14.58
C GLN A 6 1.31 -3.24 -14.69
N ALA A 7 1.12 -1.92 -14.79
CA ALA A 7 2.20 -0.93 -14.91
C ALA A 7 3.09 -0.79 -13.64
N GLY A 8 2.75 -1.49 -12.56
CA GLY A 8 3.58 -1.58 -11.35
C GLY A 8 3.82 -0.24 -10.64
N ALA A 9 4.93 -0.16 -9.90
CA ALA A 9 5.25 1.00 -9.06
C ALA A 9 5.45 2.30 -9.85
N GLY A 10 5.86 2.24 -11.12
CA GLY A 10 6.07 3.42 -11.98
C GLY A 10 4.78 4.21 -12.27
N ALA A 11 3.62 3.57 -12.14
CA ALA A 11 2.31 4.19 -12.30
C ALA A 11 1.72 4.77 -10.99
N LEU A 12 2.45 4.72 -9.88
CA LEU A 12 1.98 5.24 -8.58
C LEU A 12 2.39 6.69 -8.35
N ALA A 13 1.72 7.34 -7.40
CA ALA A 13 2.08 8.66 -6.88
C ALA A 13 3.52 8.66 -6.34
N ALA A 14 4.18 9.83 -6.35
CA ALA A 14 5.53 9.98 -5.80
C ALA A 14 5.61 9.53 -4.33
N ALA A 15 4.61 9.89 -3.51
CA ALA A 15 4.52 9.48 -2.12
C ALA A 15 4.46 7.96 -1.94
N CYS A 16 3.71 7.24 -2.80
CA CYS A 16 3.66 5.79 -2.74
C CYS A 16 5.00 5.16 -3.11
N ARG A 17 5.71 5.69 -4.12
CA ARG A 17 7.03 5.20 -4.54
C ARG A 17 8.12 5.38 -3.48
N ALA A 18 7.97 6.36 -2.59
CA ALA A 18 8.86 6.60 -1.46
C ALA A 18 8.40 5.89 -0.16
N CYS A 19 7.23 5.25 -0.16
CA CYS A 19 6.63 4.69 1.05
C CYS A 19 7.30 3.34 1.41
N PRO A 20 7.79 3.16 2.65
CA PRO A 20 8.42 1.91 3.08
C PRO A 20 7.45 0.72 3.12
N LEU A 21 6.15 0.98 3.16
CA LEU A 21 5.11 -0.05 3.19
C LEU A 21 4.63 -0.45 1.78
N LEU A 22 5.19 0.14 0.72
CA LEU A 22 4.69 -0.05 -0.65
C LEU A 22 4.65 -1.53 -1.07
N THR A 23 5.65 -2.30 -0.71
CA THR A 23 5.74 -3.73 -1.05
C THR A 23 4.64 -4.56 -0.39
N VAL A 24 4.08 -4.07 0.73
CA VAL A 24 2.98 -4.72 1.46
C VAL A 24 1.62 -4.21 0.97
N CYS A 25 1.47 -2.90 0.79
CA CYS A 25 0.17 -2.31 0.44
C CYS A 25 -0.11 -2.26 -1.07
N GLY A 26 0.91 -2.34 -1.93
CA GLY A 26 0.79 -2.27 -3.39
C GLY A 26 0.26 -0.94 -3.95
N GLY A 27 0.19 0.11 -3.12
CA GLY A 27 -0.48 1.37 -3.45
C GLY A 27 -2.01 1.35 -3.24
N GLY A 28 -2.54 0.28 -2.63
CA GLY A 28 -3.96 0.09 -2.40
C GLY A 28 -4.77 -0.22 -3.67
N HIS A 29 -6.08 -0.38 -3.51
CA HIS A 29 -6.96 -0.78 -4.60
C HIS A 29 -6.99 0.28 -5.71
N TYR A 30 -6.87 -0.14 -6.98
CA TYR A 30 -6.75 0.75 -8.14
C TYR A 30 -7.87 1.80 -8.21
N ALA A 31 -9.12 1.40 -7.96
CA ALA A 31 -10.27 2.31 -8.01
C ALA A 31 -10.22 3.42 -6.93
N HIS A 32 -9.60 3.14 -5.78
CA HIS A 32 -9.48 4.08 -4.67
C HIS A 32 -8.45 5.20 -4.91
N ARG A 33 -7.78 5.18 -6.07
CA ARG A 33 -6.79 6.17 -6.48
C ARG A 33 -7.33 7.17 -7.49
N TYR A 34 -8.57 7.02 -7.97
CA TYR A 34 -9.11 7.89 -8.99
C TYR A 34 -9.49 9.26 -8.43
N ARG A 35 -9.05 10.31 -9.12
CA ARG A 35 -9.59 11.66 -9.00
C ARG A 35 -9.82 12.24 -10.40
N ALA A 36 -10.82 13.11 -10.53
CA ALA A 36 -11.22 13.66 -11.82
C ALA A 36 -10.14 14.57 -12.45
N ASP A 37 -9.32 15.22 -11.63
CA ASP A 37 -8.28 16.17 -12.02
C ASP A 37 -7.02 15.50 -12.57
N ASN A 38 -6.60 14.35 -12.03
CA ASN A 38 -5.29 13.74 -12.34
C ASN A 38 -5.32 12.20 -12.49
N GLY A 39 -6.50 11.61 -12.60
CA GLY A 39 -6.69 10.18 -12.86
C GLY A 39 -6.27 9.31 -11.69
N PHE A 40 -5.47 8.27 -11.95
CA PHE A 40 -5.15 7.21 -10.97
C PHE A 40 -3.78 7.35 -10.29
N ARG A 41 -3.04 8.42 -10.57
CA ARG A 41 -1.69 8.66 -10.01
C ARG A 41 -1.75 9.28 -8.61
N ASN A 42 -2.69 8.83 -7.78
CA ASN A 42 -2.86 9.27 -6.39
C ASN A 42 -2.60 8.13 -5.41
N PRO A 43 -2.31 8.44 -4.14
CA PRO A 43 -2.49 7.48 -3.06
C PRO A 43 -3.93 6.97 -3.00
N SER A 44 -4.12 5.78 -2.45
CA SER A 44 -5.45 5.29 -2.06
C SER A 44 -6.08 6.25 -1.05
N VAL A 45 -7.40 6.47 -1.14
CA VAL A 45 -8.13 7.21 -0.09
C VAL A 45 -8.01 6.60 1.30
N TYR A 46 -7.68 5.29 1.39
CA TYR A 46 -7.42 4.58 2.65
C TYR A 46 -5.94 4.50 3.02
N CYS A 47 -5.06 5.34 2.46
CA CYS A 47 -3.62 5.22 2.66
C CYS A 47 -3.20 5.24 4.15
N ALA A 48 -3.78 6.14 4.95
CA ALA A 48 -3.48 6.25 6.37
C ALA A 48 -3.94 5.02 7.17
N ASP A 49 -5.13 4.50 6.86
CA ASP A 49 -5.67 3.31 7.53
C ASP A 49 -4.88 2.06 7.17
N LEU A 50 -4.51 1.92 5.90
CA LEU A 50 -3.64 0.83 5.43
C LEU A 50 -2.30 0.86 6.15
N GLU A 51 -1.69 2.03 6.29
CA GLU A 51 -0.44 2.18 7.04
C GLU A 51 -0.60 1.77 8.51
N ARG A 52 -1.65 2.26 9.18
CA ARG A 52 -1.93 1.91 10.58
C ARG A 52 -2.14 0.41 10.76
N LEU A 53 -2.95 -0.20 9.90
CA LEU A 53 -3.29 -1.62 9.94
C LEU A 53 -2.06 -2.49 9.70
N ILE A 54 -1.27 -2.17 8.67
CA ILE A 54 -0.07 -2.95 8.33
C ILE A 54 0.94 -2.93 9.47
N ARG A 55 1.22 -1.75 10.05
CA ARG A 55 2.15 -1.64 11.19
C ARG A 55 1.64 -2.43 12.39
N HIS A 56 0.36 -2.29 12.72
CA HIS A 56 -0.25 -3.05 13.81
C HIS A 56 -0.11 -4.55 13.61
N ILE A 57 -0.41 -5.07 12.42
CA ILE A 57 -0.27 -6.50 12.11
C ILE A 57 1.20 -6.94 12.22
N ALA A 58 2.14 -6.14 11.70
CA ALA A 58 3.56 -6.45 11.79
C ALA A 58 4.05 -6.56 13.25
N ASP A 59 3.66 -5.62 14.10
CA ASP A 59 3.97 -5.65 15.53
C ASP A 59 3.38 -6.90 16.19
N ARG A 60 2.12 -7.22 15.88
CA ARG A 60 1.43 -8.39 16.43
C ARG A 60 2.06 -9.71 16.02
N LEU A 61 2.54 -9.80 14.78
CA LEU A 61 3.26 -10.98 14.28
C LEU A 61 4.61 -11.13 14.97
N ALA A 62 5.36 -10.03 15.15
CA ALA A 62 6.65 -10.06 15.84
C ALA A 62 6.50 -10.56 17.29
N ASP A 63 5.50 -10.07 18.02
CA ASP A 63 5.20 -10.55 19.38
C ASP A 63 4.84 -12.05 19.40
N ALA A 64 4.04 -12.50 18.43
CA ALA A 64 3.53 -13.87 18.40
C ALA A 64 4.63 -14.89 18.10
N THR A 65 5.63 -14.52 17.29
CA THR A 65 6.73 -15.42 16.92
C THR A 65 7.95 -15.28 17.83
N ALA A 66 8.07 -14.19 18.61
CA ALA A 66 9.16 -14.01 19.56
C ALA A 66 9.13 -15.04 20.72
N GLY A 67 7.99 -15.67 20.97
CA GLY A 67 7.82 -16.69 22.01
C GLY A 67 7.96 -18.14 21.53
N ASP A 68 8.09 -18.37 20.22
CA ASP A 68 8.16 -19.72 19.64
C ASP A 68 9.63 -20.01 19.27
N PRO A 69 10.36 -20.84 20.03
CA PRO A 69 11.67 -21.30 19.58
C PRO A 69 11.48 -22.23 18.36
N PRO A 70 12.47 -22.33 17.46
CA PRO A 70 12.43 -23.30 16.36
C PRO A 70 12.38 -24.74 16.85
#